data_AF-B8BTY8-F1
#
_entry.id   AF-B8BTY8-F1
#
_cell.length_a   1.000
_cell.length_b   1.000
_cell.length_c   1.000
_cell.angle_alpha   90.00
_cell.angle_beta   90.00
_cell.angle_gamma   90.00
#
_symmetry.space_group_name_H-M   'P 1'
#
loop_
_entity.id
_entity.type
_entity.pdbx_description
1 polymer ?
#
loop_
_entity_poly.entity_id
_entity_poly.type
_entity_poly.pdbx_seq_one_letter_code
_entity_poly.pdbx_strand_id
1 'polypeptide(L)'
;MSDITAMEIRIAAMLHDADDRKFFPEQKNNQSTVDGMPNLPNALEICKSAGVPIDSFARILKMITWVGCTENGNAIPTEIESGERDGSQQQSEFYQQYHYLIPRWSDRLEAVGAIGVIRCYQYNREAGAPLQSDDEYDSPRPKCEEEVWKLATPERFAQYLSGEIKGGNSMISHYYGKLLHVARPPPAIVRNEYLEAQAKESSKELVEVCLRFGKTGVVDEEYIVELEKTLTYDS
;
A
#
# COMPACT_ATOMS: atom_id res chain seq x y z
N MET A 1 -15.43 9.26 -16.13
CA MET A 1 -14.53 8.10 -16.35
C MET A 1 -15.24 7.16 -17.30
N SER A 2 -14.56 6.64 -18.34
CA SER A 2 -15.17 5.71 -19.29
C SER A 2 -15.37 4.32 -18.67
N ASP A 3 -16.26 3.50 -19.24
CA ASP A 3 -16.46 2.11 -18.80
C ASP A 3 -15.19 1.27 -18.98
N ILE A 4 -14.42 1.52 -20.05
CA ILE A 4 -13.12 0.86 -20.31
C ILE A 4 -12.13 1.21 -19.20
N THR A 5 -12.00 2.49 -18.85
CA THR A 5 -11.10 2.94 -17.77
C THR A 5 -11.50 2.33 -16.42
N ALA A 6 -12.80 2.29 -16.12
CA ALA A 6 -13.29 1.67 -14.90
C ALA A 6 -13.00 0.16 -14.86
N MET A 7 -13.14 -0.53 -15.99
CA MET A 7 -12.77 -1.94 -16.14
C MET A 7 -11.27 -2.14 -15.90
N GLU A 8 -10.41 -1.33 -16.51
CA GLU A 8 -8.95 -1.42 -16.36
C GLU A 8 -8.52 -1.25 -14.90
N ILE A 9 -9.07 -0.26 -14.20
CA ILE A 9 -8.80 -0.02 -12.78
C ILE A 9 -9.20 -1.23 -11.94
N ARG A 10 -10.39 -1.79 -12.19
CA ARG A 10 -10.87 -2.98 -11.47
C ARG A 10 -9.99 -4.19 -11.71
N ILE A 11 -9.58 -4.43 -12.95
CA ILE A 11 -8.69 -5.55 -13.29
C ILE A 11 -7.33 -5.36 -12.62
N ALA A 12 -6.73 -4.16 -12.68
CA ALA A 12 -5.47 -3.88 -12.02
C ALA A 12 -5.57 -4.08 -10.49
N ALA A 13 -6.67 -3.66 -9.87
CA ALA A 13 -6.92 -3.90 -8.45
C ALA A 13 -7.05 -5.40 -8.13
N MET A 14 -7.71 -6.20 -8.98
CA MET A 14 -7.85 -7.65 -8.77
C MET A 14 -6.55 -8.44 -9.00
N LEU A 15 -5.68 -7.96 -9.89
CA LEU A 15 -4.50 -8.72 -10.35
C LEU A 15 -3.17 -8.22 -9.78
N HIS A 16 -3.17 -7.20 -8.90
CA HIS A 16 -1.91 -6.58 -8.47
C HIS A 16 -0.96 -7.53 -7.74
N ASP A 17 -1.49 -8.57 -7.08
CA ASP A 17 -0.73 -9.61 -6.37
C ASP A 17 -0.48 -10.87 -7.22
N ALA A 18 -0.98 -10.94 -8.46
CA ALA A 18 -0.89 -12.14 -9.30
C ALA A 18 0.55 -12.56 -9.65
N ASP A 19 1.49 -11.64 -9.55
CA ASP A 19 2.92 -11.83 -9.82
C ASP A 19 3.77 -11.47 -8.57
N ASP A 20 3.21 -11.57 -7.34
CA ASP A 20 3.97 -11.28 -6.11
C ASP A 20 5.17 -12.24 -5.95
N ARG A 21 6.36 -11.65 -5.81
CA ARG A 21 7.64 -12.33 -5.60
C ARG A 21 7.66 -13.33 -4.44
N LYS A 22 6.76 -13.18 -3.45
CA LYS A 22 6.63 -14.13 -2.34
C LYS A 22 6.23 -15.52 -2.82
N PHE A 23 5.45 -15.59 -3.90
CA PHE A 23 5.00 -16.84 -4.52
C PHE A 23 5.80 -17.18 -5.77
N PHE A 24 6.33 -16.18 -6.47
CA PHE A 24 7.08 -16.36 -7.72
C PHE A 24 8.50 -15.74 -7.63
N PRO A 25 9.39 -16.26 -6.77
CA PRO A 25 10.70 -15.65 -6.50
C PRO A 25 11.65 -15.64 -7.71
N GLU A 26 11.42 -16.53 -8.68
CA GLU A 26 12.23 -16.61 -9.91
C GLU A 26 11.82 -15.57 -10.97
N GLN A 27 10.64 -14.94 -10.82
CA GLN A 27 10.21 -13.85 -11.69
C GLN A 27 11.01 -12.59 -11.31
N LYS A 28 12.10 -12.35 -12.06
CA LYS A 28 12.99 -11.20 -11.85
C LYS A 28 12.27 -9.89 -12.20
N ASN A 29 11.83 -9.20 -11.15
CA ASN A 29 11.38 -7.81 -11.10
C ASN A 29 10.26 -7.40 -12.08
N ASN A 30 9.22 -6.79 -11.52
CA ASN A 30 8.20 -5.94 -12.15
C ASN A 30 8.77 -4.72 -12.93
N GLN A 31 10.10 -4.64 -13.07
CA GLN A 31 10.85 -3.59 -13.76
C GLN A 31 11.41 -4.06 -15.11
N SER A 32 11.36 -5.37 -15.40
CA SER A 32 11.67 -5.85 -16.75
C SER A 32 10.47 -5.59 -17.67
N THR A 33 10.74 -5.34 -18.95
CA THR A 33 9.69 -5.16 -19.96
C THR A 33 9.76 -6.26 -21.01
N VAL A 34 8.60 -6.68 -21.48
CA VAL A 34 8.43 -7.59 -22.62
C VAL A 34 7.51 -6.89 -23.59
N ASP A 35 7.96 -6.70 -24.83
CA ASP A 35 7.22 -5.99 -25.88
C ASP A 35 6.74 -4.58 -25.48
N GLY A 36 7.54 -3.86 -24.68
CA GLY A 36 7.22 -2.51 -24.20
C GLY A 36 6.22 -2.45 -23.04
N MET A 37 5.79 -3.60 -22.50
CA MET A 37 4.90 -3.69 -21.34
C MET A 37 5.64 -4.24 -20.11
N PRO A 38 5.20 -3.94 -18.87
CA PRO A 38 5.73 -4.58 -17.68
C PRO A 38 5.65 -6.11 -17.76
N ASN A 39 6.71 -6.78 -17.33
CA ASN A 39 6.80 -8.24 -17.32
C ASN A 39 6.03 -8.81 -16.12
N LEU A 40 4.72 -9.00 -16.31
CA LEU A 40 3.78 -9.57 -15.35
C LEU A 40 3.06 -10.74 -16.03
N PRO A 41 3.74 -11.88 -16.22
CA PRO A 41 3.25 -12.96 -17.07
C PRO A 41 1.93 -13.56 -16.58
N ASN A 42 1.71 -13.67 -15.26
CA ASN A 42 0.47 -14.22 -14.72
C ASN A 42 -0.69 -13.25 -14.95
N ALA A 43 -0.53 -11.97 -14.59
CA ALA A 43 -1.56 -10.96 -14.83
C ALA A 43 -1.90 -10.83 -16.33
N LEU A 44 -0.90 -10.87 -17.21
CA LEU A 44 -1.08 -10.83 -18.66
C LEU A 44 -1.87 -12.05 -19.18
N GLU A 45 -1.52 -13.25 -18.72
CA GLU A 45 -2.20 -14.48 -19.14
C GLU A 45 -3.65 -14.51 -18.67
N ILE A 46 -3.93 -14.04 -17.44
CA ILE A 46 -5.29 -13.89 -16.93
C ILE A 46 -6.07 -12.87 -17.78
N CYS A 47 -5.48 -11.72 -18.13
CA CYS A 47 -6.12 -10.73 -19.00
C CYS A 47 -6.50 -11.31 -20.37
N LYS A 48 -5.59 -12.07 -21.00
CA LYS A 48 -5.84 -12.75 -22.28
C LYS A 48 -6.97 -13.76 -22.16
N SER A 49 -6.91 -14.61 -21.14
CA SER A 49 -7.91 -15.66 -20.89
C SER A 49 -9.29 -15.09 -20.58
N ALA A 50 -9.36 -13.94 -19.92
CA ALA A 50 -10.61 -13.23 -19.62
C ALA A 50 -11.17 -12.42 -20.80
N GLY A 51 -10.49 -12.39 -21.96
CA GLY A 51 -10.94 -11.65 -23.14
C GLY A 51 -10.85 -10.13 -22.97
N VAL A 52 -9.93 -9.63 -22.14
CA VAL A 52 -9.70 -8.20 -21.97
C VAL A 52 -9.18 -7.62 -23.30
N PRO A 53 -9.65 -6.44 -23.74
CA PRO A 53 -9.17 -5.82 -24.98
C PRO A 53 -7.65 -5.59 -24.95
N ILE A 54 -6.96 -5.94 -26.04
CA ILE A 54 -5.49 -5.89 -26.12
C ILE A 54 -4.93 -4.49 -25.84
N ASP A 55 -5.62 -3.45 -26.29
CA ASP A 55 -5.23 -2.05 -26.07
C ASP A 55 -5.29 -1.62 -24.60
N SER A 56 -5.87 -2.44 -23.73
CA SER A 56 -5.97 -2.22 -22.27
C SER A 56 -4.80 -2.82 -21.50
N PHE A 57 -4.07 -3.79 -22.08
CA PHE A 57 -3.05 -4.56 -21.36
C PHE A 57 -1.97 -3.67 -20.77
N ALA A 58 -1.38 -2.79 -21.58
CA ALA A 58 -0.30 -1.90 -21.14
C ALA A 58 -0.73 -1.03 -19.95
N ARG A 59 -1.97 -0.50 -19.96
CA ARG A 59 -2.50 0.34 -18.87
C ARG A 59 -2.73 -0.46 -17.59
N ILE A 60 -3.33 -1.64 -17.69
CA ILE A 60 -3.57 -2.53 -16.56
C ILE A 60 -2.25 -2.93 -15.90
N LEU A 61 -1.31 -3.45 -16.70
CA LEU A 61 -0.02 -3.92 -16.20
C LEU A 61 0.78 -2.77 -15.57
N LYS A 62 0.75 -1.57 -16.17
CA LYS A 62 1.40 -0.39 -15.60
C LYS A 62 0.79 0.00 -14.24
N MET A 63 -0.54 0.01 -14.10
CA MET A 63 -1.19 0.27 -12.82
C MET A 63 -0.78 -0.73 -11.75
N ILE A 64 -0.65 -2.02 -12.08
CA ILE A 64 -0.16 -3.06 -11.16
C ILE A 64 1.25 -2.70 -10.64
N THR A 65 2.17 -2.30 -11.53
CA THR A 65 3.54 -1.93 -11.10
C THR A 65 3.58 -0.75 -10.13
N TRP A 66 2.54 0.08 -10.13
CA TRP A 66 2.45 1.23 -9.24
C TRP A 66 1.89 0.90 -7.87
N VAL A 67 1.27 -0.26 -7.62
CA VAL A 67 0.60 -0.54 -6.34
C VAL A 67 1.60 -0.60 -5.17
N GLY A 68 2.67 -1.37 -5.33
CA GLY A 68 3.63 -1.70 -4.26
C GLY A 68 4.24 -0.50 -3.56
N CYS A 69 4.07 -0.43 -2.22
CA CYS A 69 4.64 0.65 -1.40
C CYS A 69 6.17 0.58 -1.31
N THR A 70 6.76 -0.62 -1.27
CA THR A 70 8.21 -0.76 -1.11
C THR A 70 8.95 -0.23 -2.33
N GLU A 71 8.41 -0.46 -3.52
CA GLU A 71 9.00 -0.05 -4.79
C GLU A 71 8.73 1.42 -5.10
N ASN A 72 7.54 1.93 -4.75
CA ASN A 72 7.09 3.24 -5.20
C ASN A 72 7.04 4.31 -4.08
N GLY A 73 7.15 3.91 -2.80
CA GLY A 73 6.95 4.80 -1.67
C GLY A 73 5.65 5.61 -1.78
N ASN A 74 5.73 6.91 -1.53
CA ASN A 74 4.63 7.87 -1.75
C ASN A 74 4.83 8.75 -3.00
N ALA A 75 5.78 8.40 -3.88
CA ALA A 75 6.06 9.18 -5.07
C ALA A 75 4.96 8.98 -6.13
N ILE A 76 4.60 10.07 -6.82
CA ILE A 76 3.73 10.01 -8.00
C ILE A 76 4.59 9.61 -9.21
N PRO A 77 4.18 8.63 -10.02
CA PRO A 77 4.88 8.32 -11.27
C PRO A 77 5.00 9.57 -12.13
N THR A 78 6.18 9.79 -12.72
CA THR A 78 6.44 10.99 -13.53
C THR A 78 5.46 11.12 -14.69
N GLU A 79 5.00 9.99 -15.24
CA GLU A 79 3.99 9.96 -16.32
C GLU A 79 2.62 10.49 -15.88
N ILE A 80 2.30 10.44 -14.58
CA ILE A 80 1.07 11.00 -14.01
C ILE A 80 1.28 12.47 -13.63
N GLU A 81 2.47 12.82 -13.12
CA GLU A 81 2.81 14.15 -12.61
C GLU A 81 3.11 15.17 -13.72
N SER A 82 3.93 14.82 -14.71
CA SER A 82 4.41 15.75 -15.74
C SER A 82 3.36 16.09 -16.78
N GLY A 83 2.42 15.16 -17.04
CA GLY A 83 1.53 15.26 -18.19
C GLY A 83 2.27 15.41 -19.54
N GLU A 84 3.57 15.06 -19.61
CA GLU A 84 4.39 15.24 -20.80
C GLU A 84 4.34 14.02 -21.74
N ARG A 85 4.33 14.36 -23.05
CA ARG A 85 4.06 13.54 -24.23
C ARG A 85 5.20 12.59 -24.59
N ASP A 86 4.83 11.40 -25.07
CA ASP A 86 5.59 10.76 -26.14
C ASP A 86 5.38 11.57 -27.44
N GLY A 87 6.24 12.57 -27.69
CA GLY A 87 6.63 13.17 -28.98
C GLY A 87 5.58 13.72 -29.97
N SER A 88 4.30 13.41 -29.84
CA SER A 88 3.27 13.67 -30.82
C SER A 88 2.37 14.82 -30.36
N GLN A 89 2.47 15.93 -31.08
CA GLN A 89 1.65 17.11 -30.88
C GLN A 89 0.22 16.86 -31.38
N GLN A 90 -0.62 16.27 -30.53
CA GLN A 90 -2.05 16.55 -30.52
C GLN A 90 -2.49 16.72 -29.07
N GLN A 91 -3.39 17.66 -28.87
CA GLN A 91 -3.91 18.06 -27.58
C GLN A 91 -4.93 17.00 -27.15
N SER A 92 -4.54 16.04 -26.31
CA SER A 92 -5.42 14.94 -25.87
C SER A 92 -5.57 14.93 -24.33
N GLU A 93 -6.70 14.38 -23.88
CA GLU A 93 -7.32 14.41 -22.54
C GLU A 93 -6.51 13.70 -21.42
N PHE A 94 -5.19 13.70 -21.48
CA PHE A 94 -4.30 12.88 -20.65
C PHE A 94 -3.70 13.57 -19.40
N TYR A 95 -4.02 14.83 -19.13
CA TYR A 95 -3.52 15.53 -17.94
C TYR A 95 -4.23 15.05 -16.66
N GLN A 96 -3.46 14.76 -15.60
CA GLN A 96 -3.97 14.45 -14.25
C GLN A 96 -4.75 13.13 -14.11
N GLN A 97 -4.23 12.03 -14.64
CA GLN A 97 -4.84 10.70 -14.51
C GLN A 97 -4.56 10.04 -13.15
N TYR A 98 -4.75 10.79 -12.07
CA TYR A 98 -4.65 10.29 -10.70
C TYR A 98 -5.60 9.11 -10.44
N HIS A 99 -6.65 8.95 -11.27
CA HIS A 99 -7.53 7.79 -11.23
C HIS A 99 -6.80 6.46 -11.52
N TYR A 100 -5.68 6.45 -12.24
CA TYR A 100 -4.86 5.24 -12.40
C TYR A 100 -4.10 4.84 -11.13
N LEU A 101 -4.06 5.70 -10.11
CA LEU A 101 -3.55 5.35 -8.78
C LEU A 101 -4.67 4.83 -7.86
N ILE A 102 -5.92 4.74 -8.30
CA ILE A 102 -7.00 4.16 -7.50
C ILE A 102 -6.64 2.74 -7.02
N PRO A 103 -6.07 1.82 -7.83
CA PRO A 103 -5.64 0.51 -7.34
C PRO A 103 -4.62 0.61 -6.19
N ARG A 104 -3.60 1.47 -6.33
CA ARG A 104 -2.60 1.75 -5.29
C ARG A 104 -3.24 2.21 -3.99
N TRP A 105 -4.13 3.18 -4.06
CA TRP A 105 -4.76 3.74 -2.86
C TRP A 105 -5.74 2.76 -2.22
N SER A 106 -6.43 1.96 -3.04
CA SER A 106 -7.35 0.93 -2.54
C SER A 106 -6.61 -0.18 -1.79
N ASP A 107 -5.49 -0.69 -2.34
CA ASP A 107 -4.60 -1.65 -1.64
C ASP A 107 -4.11 -1.10 -0.31
N ARG A 108 -3.67 0.17 -0.28
CA ARG A 108 -3.19 0.80 0.95
C ARG A 108 -4.28 0.97 2.00
N LEU A 109 -5.52 1.23 1.61
CA LEU A 109 -6.65 1.30 2.54
C LEU A 109 -6.94 -0.07 3.19
N GLU A 110 -6.74 -1.16 2.45
CA GLU A 110 -6.87 -2.53 2.99
C GLU A 110 -5.70 -2.90 3.93
N ALA A 111 -4.52 -2.33 3.70
CA ALA A 111 -3.34 -2.54 4.54
C ALA A 111 -3.41 -1.79 5.90
N VAL A 112 -4.44 -0.96 6.10
CA VAL A 112 -4.65 -0.17 7.33
C VAL A 112 -6.04 -0.46 7.93
N GLY A 113 -6.44 0.27 8.97
CA GLY A 113 -7.68 0.00 9.70
C GLY A 113 -7.64 -1.29 10.52
N ALA A 114 -8.81 -1.74 10.98
CA ALA A 114 -8.93 -2.94 11.79
C ALA A 114 -8.41 -4.19 11.06
N ILE A 115 -8.75 -4.35 9.78
CA ILE A 115 -8.25 -5.46 8.93
C ILE A 115 -6.73 -5.41 8.81
N GLY A 116 -6.14 -4.24 8.54
CA GLY A 116 -4.69 -4.07 8.47
C GLY A 116 -3.99 -4.42 9.78
N VAL A 117 -4.56 -4.02 10.92
CA VAL A 117 -4.05 -4.37 12.26
C VAL A 117 -4.02 -5.88 12.46
N ILE A 118 -5.13 -6.56 12.17
CA ILE A 118 -5.28 -8.01 12.32
C ILE A 118 -4.32 -8.76 11.40
N ARG A 119 -4.26 -8.38 10.12
CA ARG A 119 -3.35 -9.00 9.13
C ARG A 119 -1.89 -8.87 9.55
N CYS A 120 -1.49 -7.69 10.04
CA CYS A 120 -0.13 -7.48 10.50
C CYS A 120 0.18 -8.33 11.74
N TYR A 121 -0.75 -8.42 12.69
CA TYR A 121 -0.62 -9.27 13.86
C TYR A 121 -0.49 -10.75 13.49
N GLN A 122 -1.41 -11.27 12.67
CA GLN A 122 -1.40 -12.66 12.19
C GLN A 122 -0.09 -12.98 11.47
N TYR A 123 0.35 -12.14 10.53
CA TYR A 123 1.61 -12.33 9.82
C TYR A 123 2.80 -12.41 10.78
N ASN A 124 2.91 -11.50 11.75
CA ASN A 124 3.99 -11.53 12.73
C ASN A 124 3.95 -12.81 13.58
N ARG A 125 2.76 -13.24 14.02
CA ARG A 125 2.58 -14.48 14.80
C ARG A 125 2.98 -15.72 14.00
N GLU A 126 2.55 -15.83 12.75
CA GLU A 126 2.85 -16.97 11.86
C GLU A 126 4.33 -17.02 11.48
N ALA A 127 4.96 -15.86 11.25
CA ALA A 127 6.38 -15.77 10.96
C ALA A 127 7.27 -15.95 12.21
N GLY A 128 6.69 -16.02 13.42
CA GLY A 128 7.44 -16.04 14.68
C GLY A 128 8.23 -14.74 14.93
N ALA A 129 7.81 -13.63 14.31
CA ALA A 129 8.45 -12.34 14.45
C ALA A 129 7.99 -11.63 15.74
N PRO A 130 8.83 -10.80 16.37
CA PRO A 130 8.43 -10.04 17.55
C PRO A 130 7.24 -9.12 17.26
N LEU A 131 6.42 -8.86 18.27
CA LEU A 131 5.41 -7.80 18.20
C LEU A 131 6.02 -6.42 18.52
N GLN A 132 7.08 -6.40 19.32
CA GLN A 132 7.79 -5.21 19.77
C GLN A 132 9.27 -5.50 19.98
N SER A 133 10.06 -4.44 20.15
CA SER A 133 11.48 -4.44 20.47
C SER A 133 11.73 -3.64 21.76
N ASP A 134 12.84 -3.93 22.45
CA ASP A 134 13.31 -3.13 23.59
C ASP A 134 13.99 -1.81 23.13
N ASP A 135 14.33 -1.69 21.85
CA ASP A 135 14.87 -0.48 21.26
C ASP A 135 13.76 0.57 21.08
N GLU A 136 13.88 1.69 21.80
CA GLU A 136 12.92 2.79 21.76
C GLU A 136 12.86 3.48 20.38
N TYR A 137 13.91 3.39 19.55
CA TYR A 137 13.83 3.81 18.16
C TYR A 137 12.92 2.87 17.35
N ASP A 138 13.08 1.56 17.52
CA ASP A 138 12.32 0.54 16.78
C ASP A 138 10.86 0.48 17.24
N SER A 139 10.63 0.50 18.55
CA SER A 139 9.31 0.43 19.19
C SER A 139 9.10 1.63 20.13
N PRO A 140 8.89 2.84 19.58
CA PRO A 140 8.72 4.04 20.40
C PRO A 140 7.39 4.00 21.15
N ARG A 141 7.34 4.69 22.28
CA ARG A 141 6.23 4.66 23.23
C ARG A 141 5.50 6.00 23.30
N PRO A 142 4.62 6.32 22.33
CA PRO A 142 3.90 7.59 22.29
C PRO A 142 2.92 7.70 23.45
N LYS A 143 2.72 8.92 23.93
CA LYS A 143 1.74 9.24 25.00
C LYS A 143 0.43 9.80 24.46
N CYS A 144 0.45 10.29 23.22
CA CYS A 144 -0.71 10.87 22.56
C CYS A 144 -0.61 10.70 21.03
N GLU A 145 -1.71 10.95 20.32
CA GLU A 145 -1.76 10.82 18.87
C GLU A 145 -0.76 11.75 18.17
N GLU A 146 -0.55 12.96 18.69
CA GLU A 146 0.44 13.90 18.13
C GLU A 146 1.86 13.28 18.13
N GLU A 147 2.24 12.61 19.21
CA GLU A 147 3.53 11.91 19.29
C GLU A 147 3.61 10.74 18.30
N VAL A 148 2.52 9.98 18.09
CA VAL A 148 2.47 8.90 17.09
C VAL A 148 2.88 9.43 15.72
N TRP A 149 2.26 10.52 15.26
CA TRP A 149 2.54 11.10 13.95
C TRP A 149 3.91 11.77 13.88
N LYS A 150 4.40 12.33 14.98
CA LYS A 150 5.75 12.92 15.07
C LYS A 150 6.85 11.87 14.96
N LEU A 151 6.60 10.63 15.41
CA LEU A 151 7.54 9.52 15.38
C LEU A 151 7.59 8.79 14.02
N ALA A 152 6.52 8.88 13.23
CA ALA A 152 6.47 8.41 11.84
C ALA A 152 7.12 9.44 10.91
N THR A 153 8.44 9.62 11.00
CA THR A 153 9.15 10.67 10.24
C THR A 153 9.44 10.26 8.79
N PRO A 154 9.55 11.22 7.85
CA PRO A 154 9.95 10.91 6.47
C PRO A 154 11.28 10.16 6.36
N GLU A 155 12.23 10.44 7.26
CA GLU A 155 13.53 9.75 7.31
C GLU A 155 13.35 8.27 7.65
N ARG A 156 12.47 7.96 8.62
CA ARG A 156 12.15 6.58 8.98
C ARG A 156 11.49 5.83 7.84
N PHE A 157 10.58 6.49 7.11
CA PHE A 157 9.99 5.91 5.90
C PHE A 157 11.05 5.65 4.81
N ALA A 158 11.96 6.59 4.59
CA ALA A 158 13.04 6.43 3.62
C ALA A 158 13.95 5.24 3.97
N GLN A 159 14.30 5.07 5.25
CA GLN A 159 15.06 3.92 5.74
C GLN A 159 14.29 2.59 5.53
N TYR A 160 12.97 2.61 5.68
CA TYR A 160 12.14 1.42 5.42
C TYR A 160 12.20 1.05 3.94
N LEU A 161 12.06 2.03 3.05
CA LEU A 161 12.10 1.83 1.60
C LEU A 161 13.47 1.36 1.12
N SER A 162 14.57 1.87 1.69
CA SER A 162 15.93 1.43 1.37
C SER A 162 16.27 0.05 1.93
N GLY A 163 15.46 -0.47 2.86
CA GLY A 163 15.72 -1.72 3.57
C GLY A 163 16.78 -1.60 4.66
N GLU A 164 17.22 -0.39 5.00
CA GLU A 164 18.10 -0.11 6.15
C GLU A 164 17.43 -0.52 7.46
N ILE A 165 16.15 -0.15 7.61
CA ILE A 165 15.26 -0.82 8.54
C ILE A 165 14.49 -1.84 7.71
N LYS A 166 14.95 -3.09 7.69
CA LYS A 166 14.16 -4.19 7.11
C LYS A 166 12.82 -4.15 7.82
N GLY A 167 11.74 -3.86 7.09
CA GLY A 167 10.42 -3.68 7.66
C GLY A 167 10.11 -4.70 8.75
N GLY A 168 10.12 -4.27 10.01
CA GLY A 168 9.75 -5.09 11.14
C GLY A 168 10.86 -6.00 11.69
N ASN A 169 11.75 -5.44 12.52
CA ASN A 169 12.23 -6.21 13.68
C ASN A 169 11.06 -6.57 14.60
N SER A 170 9.96 -5.82 14.49
CA SER A 170 8.73 -6.01 15.25
C SER A 170 7.51 -5.49 14.50
N MET A 171 6.31 -5.89 14.94
CA MET A 171 5.04 -5.33 14.44
C MET A 171 4.98 -3.80 14.63
N ILE A 172 5.38 -3.29 15.80
CA ILE A 172 5.40 -1.84 16.07
C ILE A 172 6.36 -1.10 15.14
N SER A 173 7.54 -1.65 14.87
CA SER A 173 8.47 -1.05 13.90
C SER A 173 7.89 -0.97 12.50
N HIS A 174 7.11 -1.99 12.09
CA HIS A 174 6.39 -1.96 10.81
C HIS A 174 5.35 -0.83 10.75
N TYR A 175 4.69 -0.52 11.87
CA TYR A 175 3.70 0.54 11.93
C TYR A 175 4.34 1.90 11.66
N TYR A 176 5.41 2.21 12.40
CA TYR A 176 6.14 3.48 12.24
C TYR A 176 6.97 3.55 10.96
N GLY A 177 7.51 2.43 10.50
CA GLY A 177 8.31 2.38 9.27
C GLY A 177 7.47 2.45 8.00
N LYS A 178 6.22 1.96 8.01
CA LYS A 178 5.38 1.89 6.81
C LYS A 178 3.90 2.24 7.05
N LEU A 179 3.20 1.54 7.94
CA LEU A 179 1.72 1.59 7.94
C LEU A 179 1.17 2.99 8.23
N LEU A 180 1.80 3.75 9.14
CA LEU A 180 1.40 5.13 9.42
C LEU A 180 1.62 6.06 8.20
N HIS A 181 2.66 5.82 7.40
CA HIS A 181 2.94 6.60 6.19
C HIS A 181 1.97 6.32 5.04
N VAL A 182 1.36 5.13 5.01
CA VAL A 182 0.32 4.77 4.03
C VAL A 182 -1.09 5.04 4.53
N ALA A 183 -1.29 5.16 5.86
CA ALA A 183 -2.58 5.45 6.46
C ALA A 183 -3.02 6.92 6.27
N ARG A 184 -2.08 7.86 6.15
CA ARG A 184 -2.36 9.27 5.89
C ARG A 184 -1.48 9.85 4.78
N PRO A 185 -1.64 9.38 3.53
CA PRO A 185 -0.93 9.96 2.40
C PRO A 185 -1.33 11.45 2.24
N PRO A 186 -0.40 12.34 1.86
CA PRO A 186 -0.72 13.74 1.62
C PRO A 186 -1.88 13.91 0.62
N PRO A 187 -2.88 14.77 0.88
CA PRO A 187 -4.00 14.99 -0.07
C PRO A 187 -3.53 15.38 -1.48
N ALA A 188 -2.43 16.13 -1.57
CA ALA A 188 -1.83 16.55 -2.83
C ALA A 188 -1.40 15.38 -3.75
N ILE A 189 -1.14 14.19 -3.19
CA ILE A 189 -0.75 12.99 -3.96
C ILE A 189 -1.93 12.04 -4.20
N VAL A 190 -2.96 12.05 -3.36
CA VAL A 190 -4.15 11.20 -3.53
C VAL A 190 -5.11 11.81 -4.55
N ARG A 191 -5.42 13.10 -4.39
CA ARG A 191 -6.34 13.90 -5.23
C ARG A 191 -7.68 13.20 -5.46
N ASN A 192 -8.25 12.66 -4.39
CA ASN A 192 -9.54 11.99 -4.40
C ASN A 192 -10.16 12.10 -3.00
N GLU A 193 -11.14 12.98 -2.85
CA GLU A 193 -11.76 13.32 -1.56
C GLU A 193 -12.35 12.10 -0.84
N TYR A 194 -12.90 11.13 -1.59
CA TYR A 194 -13.41 9.90 -1.01
C TYR A 194 -12.28 9.06 -0.39
N LEU A 195 -11.20 8.82 -1.14
CA LEU A 195 -10.05 8.06 -0.65
C LEU A 195 -9.34 8.79 0.50
N GLU A 196 -9.29 10.12 0.47
CA GLU A 196 -8.74 10.94 1.55
C GLU A 196 -9.56 10.80 2.85
N ALA A 197 -10.89 10.82 2.74
CA ALA A 197 -11.78 10.60 3.87
C ALA A 197 -11.63 9.18 4.45
N GLN A 198 -11.61 8.15 3.59
CA GLN A 198 -11.40 6.76 3.99
C GLN A 198 -10.04 6.55 4.67
N ALA A 199 -8.97 7.15 4.12
CA ALA A 199 -7.63 7.06 4.69
C ALA A 199 -7.59 7.65 6.12
N LYS A 200 -8.24 8.80 6.32
CA LYS A 200 -8.35 9.43 7.64
C LYS A 200 -9.03 8.49 8.65
N GLU A 201 -10.16 7.90 8.31
CA GLU A 201 -10.92 7.00 9.18
C GLU A 201 -10.14 5.71 9.49
N SER A 202 -9.52 5.12 8.47
CA SER A 202 -8.78 3.86 8.58
C SER A 202 -7.49 3.95 9.42
N SER A 203 -6.99 5.16 9.72
CA SER A 203 -5.82 5.33 10.59
C SER A 203 -6.08 5.04 12.07
N LYS A 204 -7.35 5.05 12.51
CA LYS A 204 -7.74 5.02 13.92
C LYS A 204 -7.18 3.81 14.67
N GLU A 205 -7.35 2.60 14.13
CA GLU A 205 -6.99 1.39 14.87
C GLU A 205 -5.48 1.15 14.92
N LEU A 206 -4.73 1.62 13.92
CA LEU A 206 -3.28 1.65 13.98
C LEU A 206 -2.78 2.57 15.10
N VAL A 207 -3.36 3.77 15.20
CA VAL A 207 -3.03 4.75 16.26
C VAL A 207 -3.36 4.18 17.63
N GLU A 208 -4.53 3.54 17.79
CA GLU A 208 -4.94 2.96 19.07
C GLU A 208 -3.97 1.87 19.55
N VAL A 209 -3.50 0.98 18.66
CA VAL A 209 -2.45 0.01 19.00
C VAL A 209 -1.17 0.70 19.48
N CYS A 210 -0.71 1.73 18.77
CA CYS A 210 0.49 2.49 19.16
C CYS A 210 0.32 3.15 20.54
N LEU A 211 -0.86 3.70 20.85
CA LEU A 211 -1.13 4.35 22.14
C LEU A 211 -1.24 3.36 23.30
N ARG A 212 -1.87 2.21 23.07
CA ARG A 212 -1.93 1.12 24.06
C ARG A 212 -0.54 0.60 24.37
N PHE A 213 0.25 0.33 23.32
CA PHE A 213 1.65 -0.03 23.45
C PHE A 213 2.46 1.05 24.18
N GLY A 214 2.27 2.33 23.86
CA GLY A 214 2.99 3.42 24.52
C GLY A 214 2.79 3.44 26.04
N LYS A 215 1.55 3.20 26.50
CA LYS A 215 1.19 3.14 27.92
C LYS A 215 1.84 1.97 28.64
N THR A 216 1.79 0.77 28.07
CA THR A 216 2.16 -0.47 28.76
C THR A 216 3.58 -0.94 28.46
N GLY A 217 4.10 -0.62 27.28
CA GLY A 217 5.29 -1.23 26.69
C GLY A 217 5.05 -2.64 26.18
N VAL A 218 3.78 -3.07 26.06
CA VAL A 218 3.37 -4.41 25.60
C VAL A 218 2.24 -4.26 24.60
N VAL A 219 2.36 -4.89 23.44
CA VAL A 219 1.29 -4.94 22.43
C VAL A 219 0.06 -5.58 23.07
N ASP A 220 -1.06 -4.87 23.00
CA ASP A 220 -2.34 -5.31 23.54
C ASP A 220 -2.98 -6.33 22.58
N GLU A 221 -2.59 -7.60 22.73
CA GLU A 221 -3.10 -8.70 21.91
C GLU A 221 -4.62 -8.93 22.15
N GLU A 222 -5.12 -8.66 23.36
CA GLU A 222 -6.55 -8.78 23.68
C GLU A 222 -7.38 -7.82 22.82
N TYR A 223 -6.95 -6.56 22.73
CA TYR A 223 -7.56 -5.57 21.85
C TYR A 223 -7.63 -6.02 20.39
N ILE A 224 -6.55 -6.61 19.87
CA ILE A 224 -6.49 -7.07 18.47
C ILE A 224 -7.45 -8.24 18.23
N VAL A 225 -7.52 -9.18 19.17
CA VAL A 225 -8.46 -10.31 19.12
C VAL A 225 -9.91 -9.85 19.22
N GLU A 226 -10.19 -8.81 20.00
CA GLU A 226 -11.53 -8.19 20.05
C GLU A 226 -11.90 -7.52 18.72
N LEU A 227 -10.98 -6.82 18.06
CA LEU A 227 -11.20 -6.27 16.72
C LEU A 227 -11.56 -7.35 15.69
N GLU A 228 -10.89 -8.50 15.74
CA GLU A 228 -11.20 -9.63 14.84
C GLU A 228 -12.62 -10.16 15.08
N LYS A 229 -13.03 -10.27 16.34
CA LYS A 229 -14.40 -10.68 16.69
C LYS A 229 -15.41 -9.69 16.14
N THR A 230 -15.24 -8.38 16.33
CA THR A 230 -16.26 -7.41 15.86
C THR A 230 -16.44 -7.47 14.34
N LEU A 231 -15.37 -7.65 13.57
CA LEU A 231 -15.48 -7.78 12.12
C LEU A 231 -16.19 -9.06 11.66
N THR A 232 -16.03 -10.17 12.38
CA THR A 232 -16.68 -11.45 12.02
C THR A 232 -18.18 -11.49 12.36
N TYR A 233 -18.65 -10.66 13.29
CA TYR A 233 -20.09 -10.57 13.62
C TYR A 233 -20.86 -9.55 12.78
N ASP A 234 -20.16 -8.59 12.15
CA ASP A 234 -20.76 -7.56 11.28
C ASP A 234 -20.73 -7.93 9.77
N SER A 235 -20.28 -9.14 9.41
CA SER A 235 -20.24 -9.67 8.03
C SER A 235 -21.23 -10.81 7.80
#